data_AF-A0A2I0T9A6-F1
#
_entry.id   AF-A0A2I0T9A6-F1
#
_cell.length_a   1.000
_cell.length_b   1.000
_cell.length_c   1.000
_cell.angle_alpha   90.00
_cell.angle_beta   90.00
_cell.angle_gamma   90.00
#
_symmetry.space_group_name_H-M   'P 1'
#
loop_
_entity.id
_entity.type
_entity.pdbx_description
1 polymer ?
#
loop_
_entity_poly.entity_id
_entity_poly.type
_entity_poly.pdbx_seq_one_letter_code
_entity_poly.pdbx_strand_id
1 'polypeptide(L)'
;MYSRNMVDYHLIMDMVPTIARMFFLNQMGDISLSAAQSALFLGIGLQHKSLDQLEKEVELPSSQLMGLFNRIIRKVVQLFNTVQEKAVEEQMVATKDIVMEPTLKSLNDDLEEAAKEFQEKHKQEVGKLKEMDLTQYIIRGDDEEWNEVLSKAGKNASVVSLKSEKKRKLETARGPKQQKKFKKTKDIKQKWKK
;
A
#
# COMPACT_ATOMS: atom_id res chain seq x y z
N MET A 1 -17.65 -5.41 21.93
CA MET A 1 -17.65 -4.19 22.77
C MET A 1 -17.90 -4.52 24.23
N TYR A 2 -18.95 -5.28 24.56
CA TYR A 2 -19.21 -5.76 25.92
C TYR A 2 -18.04 -6.56 26.54
N SER A 3 -17.44 -7.49 25.79
CA SER A 3 -16.27 -8.26 26.25
C SER A 3 -15.02 -7.41 26.58
N ARG A 4 -15.00 -6.13 26.18
CA ARG A 4 -13.94 -5.16 26.51
C ARG A 4 -14.37 -4.18 27.61
N ASN A 5 -15.50 -4.44 28.29
CA ASN A 5 -16.09 -3.62 29.33
C ASN A 5 -16.45 -2.19 28.87
N MET A 6 -16.65 -1.99 27.56
CA MET A 6 -16.96 -0.67 27.00
C MET A 6 -18.45 -0.35 27.03
N VAL A 7 -19.29 -1.37 27.25
CA VAL A 7 -20.75 -1.32 27.10
C VAL A 7 -21.38 -2.20 28.18
N ASP A 8 -22.61 -1.88 28.57
CA ASP A 8 -23.40 -2.61 29.55
C ASP A 8 -23.99 -3.94 29.00
N TYR A 9 -24.33 -4.89 29.88
CA TYR A 9 -24.78 -6.24 29.48
C TYR A 9 -26.13 -6.25 28.78
N HIS A 10 -26.99 -5.26 29.05
CA HIS A 10 -28.30 -5.14 28.41
C HIS A 10 -28.23 -5.19 26.88
N LEU A 11 -27.13 -4.73 26.27
CA LEU A 11 -26.94 -4.73 24.82
C LEU A 11 -26.68 -6.13 24.22
N ILE A 12 -26.34 -7.13 25.04
CA ILE A 12 -26.04 -8.49 24.55
C ILE A 12 -27.07 -9.53 25.02
N MET A 13 -28.03 -9.13 25.86
CA MET A 13 -28.98 -10.04 26.51
C MET A 13 -29.88 -10.81 25.54
N ASP A 14 -30.12 -10.26 24.34
CA ASP A 14 -30.85 -10.92 23.25
C ASP A 14 -30.09 -12.13 22.68
N MET A 15 -28.76 -12.07 22.66
CA MET A 15 -27.90 -13.15 22.15
C MET A 15 -27.62 -14.23 23.20
N VAL A 16 -27.64 -13.88 24.49
CA VAL A 16 -27.31 -14.79 25.61
C VAL A 16 -28.11 -16.10 25.57
N PRO A 17 -29.44 -16.12 25.33
CA PRO A 17 -30.22 -17.37 25.29
C PRO A 17 -29.77 -18.35 24.20
N THR A 18 -29.41 -17.83 23.03
CA THR A 18 -28.95 -18.66 21.90
C THR A 18 -27.57 -19.23 22.20
N ILE A 19 -26.68 -18.43 22.76
CA ILE A 19 -25.36 -18.86 23.20
C ILE A 19 -25.49 -19.91 24.32
N ALA A 20 -26.37 -19.70 25.30
CA ALA A 20 -26.64 -20.67 26.37
C ALA A 20 -27.14 -22.01 25.82
N ARG A 21 -28.08 -22.00 24.87
CA ARG A 21 -28.53 -23.23 24.21
C ARG A 21 -27.39 -23.98 23.53
N MET A 22 -26.58 -23.31 22.71
CA MET A 22 -25.45 -23.93 22.02
C MET A 22 -24.42 -24.54 23.01
N PHE A 23 -24.20 -23.88 24.16
CA PHE A 23 -23.29 -24.35 25.18
C PHE A 23 -23.80 -25.64 25.85
N PHE A 24 -25.04 -25.64 26.33
CA PHE A 24 -25.63 -26.81 27.01
C PHE A 24 -25.97 -27.96 26.06
N LEU A 25 -26.09 -27.71 24.76
CA LEU A 25 -26.19 -28.74 23.72
C LEU A 25 -24.83 -29.27 23.25
N ASN A 26 -23.74 -28.87 23.91
CA ASN A 26 -22.37 -29.29 23.59
C ASN A 26 -21.94 -28.95 22.14
N GLN A 27 -22.51 -27.90 21.54
CA GLN A 27 -22.21 -27.47 20.17
C GLN A 27 -20.99 -26.53 20.10
N MET A 28 -20.53 -26.02 21.24
CA MET A 28 -19.37 -25.13 21.33
C MET A 28 -18.02 -25.83 21.56
N GLY A 29 -18.00 -27.16 21.52
CA GLY A 29 -16.78 -27.94 21.79
C GLY A 29 -16.32 -27.85 23.25
N ASP A 30 -15.00 -27.88 23.47
CA ASP A 30 -14.36 -28.04 24.79
C ASP A 30 -14.32 -26.77 25.67
N ILE A 31 -15.40 -25.99 25.70
CA ILE A 31 -15.50 -24.88 26.66
C ILE A 31 -15.90 -25.45 28.01
N SER A 32 -14.95 -25.48 28.95
CA SER A 32 -15.27 -25.74 30.35
C SER A 32 -15.64 -24.45 31.08
N LEU A 33 -16.81 -24.44 31.71
CA LEU A 33 -17.22 -23.43 32.67
C LEU A 33 -17.18 -24.02 34.08
N SER A 34 -16.79 -23.21 35.06
CA SER A 34 -16.91 -23.61 36.48
C SER A 34 -18.37 -23.86 36.82
N ALA A 35 -18.66 -24.71 37.81
CA ALA A 35 -20.03 -25.02 38.24
C ALA A 35 -20.87 -23.75 38.52
N ALA A 36 -20.27 -22.76 39.19
CA ALA A 36 -20.92 -21.47 39.45
C ALA A 36 -21.17 -20.65 38.16
N GLN A 37 -20.25 -20.72 37.20
CA GLN A 37 -20.42 -20.06 35.90
C GLN A 37 -21.51 -20.73 35.06
N SER A 38 -21.58 -22.06 35.07
CA SER A 38 -22.63 -22.82 34.39
C SER A 38 -24.00 -22.56 35.00
N ALA A 39 -24.12 -22.55 36.34
CA ALA A 39 -25.36 -22.22 37.03
C ALA A 39 -25.83 -20.79 36.71
N LEU A 40 -24.90 -19.82 36.75
CA LEU A 40 -25.16 -18.44 36.36
C LEU A 40 -25.64 -18.34 34.90
N PHE A 41 -24.97 -19.04 33.98
CA PHE A 41 -25.30 -19.00 32.57
C PHE A 41 -26.65 -19.67 32.27
N LEU A 42 -26.98 -20.74 32.99
CA LEU A 42 -28.28 -21.40 32.96
C LEU A 42 -29.39 -20.45 33.42
N GLY A 43 -29.18 -19.78 34.55
CA GLY A 43 -30.14 -18.85 35.15
C GLY A 43 -30.49 -17.67 34.23
N ILE A 44 -29.46 -17.04 33.66
CA ILE A 44 -29.66 -15.88 32.76
C ILE A 44 -30.13 -16.33 31.37
N GLY A 45 -29.50 -17.35 30.79
CA GLY A 45 -29.71 -17.71 29.40
C GLY A 45 -30.93 -18.58 29.13
N LEU A 46 -31.15 -19.63 29.92
CA LEU A 46 -32.25 -20.58 29.70
C LEU A 46 -33.45 -20.35 30.62
N GLN A 47 -33.22 -19.89 31.86
CA GLN A 47 -34.30 -19.62 32.81
C GLN A 47 -34.79 -18.16 32.76
N HIS A 48 -34.10 -17.29 32.03
CA HIS A 48 -34.46 -15.87 31.85
C HIS A 48 -34.68 -15.12 33.18
N LYS A 49 -33.93 -15.49 34.23
CA LYS A 49 -33.97 -14.80 35.52
C LYS A 49 -33.22 -13.48 35.45
N SER A 50 -33.70 -12.49 36.21
CA SER A 50 -32.97 -11.23 36.38
C SER A 50 -31.74 -11.44 37.27
N LEU A 51 -30.76 -10.53 37.16
CA LEU A 51 -29.57 -10.57 38.02
C LEU A 51 -29.95 -10.51 39.51
N ASP A 52 -30.95 -9.70 39.87
CA ASP A 52 -31.43 -9.55 41.26
C ASP A 52 -32.04 -10.84 41.83
N GLN A 53 -32.73 -11.62 40.99
CA GLN A 53 -33.24 -12.93 41.41
C GLN A 53 -32.10 -13.90 41.64
N LEU A 54 -31.10 -13.86 40.75
CA LEU A 54 -29.97 -14.75 40.81
C LEU A 54 -29.00 -14.42 41.96
N GLU A 55 -28.87 -13.15 42.33
CA GLU A 55 -28.16 -12.71 43.53
C GLU A 55 -28.72 -13.34 44.80
N LYS A 56 -30.05 -13.47 44.90
CA LYS A 56 -30.72 -14.11 46.04
C LYS A 56 -30.56 -15.63 46.04
N GLU A 57 -30.53 -16.26 44.88
CA GLU A 57 -30.42 -17.73 44.76
C GLU A 57 -28.99 -18.25 44.95
N VAL A 58 -28.02 -17.47 44.47
CA VAL A 58 -26.61 -17.85 44.46
C VAL A 58 -25.87 -17.28 45.67
N GLU A 59 -26.52 -16.42 46.46
CA GLU A 59 -25.98 -15.76 47.66
C GLU A 59 -24.64 -15.04 47.41
N LEU A 60 -24.48 -14.52 46.19
CA LEU A 60 -23.26 -13.85 45.72
C LEU A 60 -23.59 -12.41 45.33
N PRO A 61 -22.76 -11.42 45.70
CA PRO A 61 -23.00 -10.02 45.35
C PRO A 61 -23.13 -9.83 43.83
N SER A 62 -24.05 -8.96 43.40
CA SER A 62 -24.31 -8.65 41.98
C SER A 62 -23.04 -8.28 41.19
N SER A 63 -22.10 -7.58 41.82
CA SER A 63 -20.80 -7.24 41.20
C SER A 63 -19.96 -8.46 40.84
N GLN A 64 -20.00 -9.52 41.66
CA GLN A 64 -19.28 -10.76 41.41
C GLN A 64 -19.98 -11.58 40.32
N LEU A 65 -21.32 -11.63 40.32
CA LEU A 65 -22.10 -12.27 39.26
C LEU A 65 -21.80 -11.65 37.90
N MET A 66 -21.75 -10.33 37.82
CA MET A 66 -21.39 -9.61 36.60
C MET A 66 -19.94 -9.92 36.16
N GLY A 67 -19.01 -10.02 37.11
CA GLY A 67 -17.63 -10.44 36.84
C GLY A 67 -17.54 -11.86 36.28
N LEU A 68 -18.31 -12.80 36.82
CA LEU A 68 -18.41 -14.18 36.34
C LEU A 68 -19.05 -14.23 34.94
N PHE A 69 -20.13 -13.48 34.74
CA PHE A 69 -20.81 -13.37 33.44
C PHE A 69 -19.87 -12.83 32.36
N ASN A 70 -19.08 -11.81 32.67
CA ASN A 70 -18.07 -11.27 31.77
C ASN A 70 -16.98 -12.29 31.40
N ARG A 71 -16.52 -13.10 32.37
CA ARG A 71 -15.60 -14.22 32.10
C ARG A 71 -16.19 -15.25 31.13
N ILE A 72 -17.49 -15.56 31.27
CA ILE A 72 -18.19 -16.46 30.34
C ILE A 72 -18.20 -15.87 28.94
N ILE A 73 -18.62 -14.61 28.79
CA ILE A 73 -18.69 -13.97 27.47
C ILE A 73 -17.31 -13.86 26.83
N ARG A 74 -16.23 -13.62 27.58
CA ARG A 74 -14.86 -13.63 27.04
C ARG A 74 -14.47 -14.99 26.49
N LYS A 75 -14.79 -16.08 27.18
CA LYS A 75 -14.55 -17.45 26.69
C LYS A 75 -15.31 -17.74 25.39
N VAL A 76 -16.57 -17.32 25.32
CA VAL A 76 -17.39 -17.49 24.10
C VAL A 76 -16.80 -16.69 22.93
N VAL A 77 -16.41 -15.43 23.16
CA VAL A 77 -15.79 -14.60 22.10
C VAL A 77 -14.46 -15.19 21.64
N GLN A 78 -13.65 -15.74 22.55
CA GLN A 78 -12.41 -16.43 22.18
C GLN A 78 -12.68 -17.62 21.27
N LEU A 79 -13.67 -18.46 21.59
CA LEU A 79 -14.07 -19.58 20.72
C LEU A 79 -14.47 -19.10 19.33
N PHE A 80 -15.35 -18.11 19.25
CA PHE A 80 -15.81 -17.60 17.96
C PHE A 80 -14.69 -17.00 17.13
N ASN A 81 -13.73 -16.31 17.75
CA ASN A 81 -12.52 -15.84 17.06
C ASN A 81 -11.70 -17.01 16.53
N THR A 82 -11.47 -18.07 17.33
CA THR A 82 -10.74 -19.25 16.86
C THR A 82 -11.45 -19.95 15.69
N VAL A 83 -12.78 -20.03 15.71
CA VAL A 83 -13.56 -20.59 14.60
C VAL A 83 -13.44 -19.72 13.35
N GLN A 84 -13.51 -18.39 13.50
CA GLN A 84 -13.33 -17.46 12.39
C GLN A 84 -11.90 -17.51 11.82
N GLU A 85 -10.89 -17.55 12.69
CA GLU A 85 -9.48 -17.66 12.29
C GLU A 85 -9.25 -18.93 11.47
N LYS A 86 -9.78 -20.09 11.91
CA LYS A 86 -9.70 -21.34 11.16
C LYS A 86 -10.38 -21.26 9.79
N ALA A 87 -11.58 -20.68 9.73
CA ALA A 87 -12.29 -20.52 8.46
C ALA A 87 -11.53 -19.60 7.48
N VAL A 88 -10.88 -18.55 8.00
CA VAL A 88 -10.05 -17.66 7.20
C VAL A 88 -8.77 -18.36 6.75
N GLU A 89 -8.13 -19.15 7.62
CA GLU A 89 -6.94 -19.94 7.29
C GLU A 89 -7.22 -20.96 6.18
N GLU A 90 -8.38 -21.62 6.22
CA GLU A 90 -8.83 -22.53 5.14
C GLU A 90 -9.08 -21.80 3.82
N GLN A 91 -9.51 -20.54 3.86
CA GLN A 91 -9.73 -19.72 2.67
C GLN A 91 -8.43 -19.09 2.14
N MET A 92 -7.40 -18.97 2.96
CA MET A 92 -6.09 -18.53 2.49
C MET A 92 -5.51 -19.58 1.55
N VAL A 93 -4.98 -19.14 0.41
CA VAL A 93 -4.27 -20.03 -0.52
C VAL A 93 -3.16 -20.68 0.28
N ALA A 94 -3.20 -22.02 0.40
CA ALA A 94 -2.16 -22.80 1.05
C ALA A 94 -0.82 -22.21 0.64
N THR A 95 -0.02 -21.80 1.63
CA THR A 95 1.31 -21.24 1.40
C THR A 95 2.02 -22.21 0.49
N LYS A 96 2.09 -21.88 -0.81
CA LYS A 96 2.88 -22.66 -1.74
C LYS A 96 4.27 -22.55 -1.18
N ASP A 97 4.83 -23.66 -0.72
CA ASP A 97 6.25 -23.75 -0.44
C ASP A 97 6.94 -23.34 -1.75
N ILE A 98 7.36 -22.08 -1.80
CA ILE A 98 8.16 -21.56 -2.91
C ILE A 98 9.50 -22.25 -2.72
N VAL A 99 9.63 -23.43 -3.32
CA VAL A 99 10.93 -24.07 -3.53
C VAL A 99 11.68 -23.12 -4.44
N MET A 100 12.52 -22.28 -3.85
CA MET A 100 13.41 -21.38 -4.58
C MET A 100 14.49 -22.26 -5.22
N GLU A 101 14.21 -22.73 -6.44
CA GLU A 101 15.22 -23.40 -7.24
C GLU A 101 16.33 -22.39 -7.58
N PRO A 102 17.62 -22.75 -7.40
CA PRO A 102 18.73 -21.90 -7.80
C PRO A 102 18.62 -21.53 -9.28
N THR A 103 18.69 -20.24 -9.60
CA THR A 103 18.72 -19.80 -10.99
C THR A 103 19.95 -20.37 -11.69
N LEU A 104 19.78 -20.90 -12.91
CA LEU A 104 20.87 -21.52 -13.68
C LEU A 104 22.01 -20.55 -14.01
N LYS A 105 21.72 -19.25 -14.05
CA LYS A 105 22.71 -18.18 -14.19
C LYS A 105 22.81 -17.41 -12.87
N SER A 106 24.02 -16.99 -12.51
CA SER A 106 24.19 -16.07 -11.39
C SER A 106 23.68 -14.68 -11.80
N LEU A 107 23.23 -13.91 -10.81
CA LEU A 107 22.87 -12.50 -11.02
C LEU A 107 24.04 -11.72 -11.65
N ASN A 108 25.27 -12.08 -11.31
CA ASN A 108 26.46 -11.43 -11.82
C ASN A 108 26.67 -11.68 -13.31
N ASP A 109 26.41 -12.90 -13.79
CA ASP A 109 26.53 -13.25 -15.21
C ASP A 109 25.48 -12.52 -16.07
N ASP A 110 24.25 -12.40 -15.56
CA ASP A 110 23.16 -11.69 -16.23
C ASP A 110 23.45 -10.18 -16.33
N LEU A 111 24.01 -9.59 -15.26
CA LEU A 111 24.45 -8.20 -15.26
C LEU A 111 25.61 -7.95 -16.24
N GLU A 112 26.55 -8.88 -16.36
CA GLU A 112 27.66 -8.77 -17.32
C GLU A 112 27.20 -8.90 -18.78
N GLU A 113 26.25 -9.79 -19.06
CA GLU A 113 25.64 -9.94 -20.39
C GLU A 113 24.92 -8.64 -20.79
N ALA A 114 24.09 -8.08 -19.89
CA ALA A 114 23.42 -6.80 -20.11
C ALA A 114 24.41 -5.62 -20.29
N ALA A 115 25.52 -5.61 -19.54
CA ALA A 115 26.54 -4.58 -19.67
C ALA A 115 27.25 -4.63 -21.03
N LYS A 116 27.57 -5.83 -21.54
CA LYS A 116 28.17 -6.03 -22.86
C LYS A 116 27.23 -5.58 -23.98
N GLU A 117 25.95 -5.96 -23.92
CA GLU A 117 24.95 -5.51 -24.88
C GLU A 117 24.81 -3.97 -24.91
N PHE A 118 24.82 -3.34 -23.74
CA PHE A 118 24.76 -1.88 -23.65
C PHE A 118 26.00 -1.22 -24.27
N GLN A 119 27.20 -1.74 -23.99
CA GLN A 119 28.44 -1.23 -24.56
C GLN A 119 28.49 -1.38 -26.07
N GLU A 120 28.01 -2.50 -26.62
CA GLU A 120 27.94 -2.69 -28.07
C GLU A 120 26.96 -1.71 -28.73
N LYS A 121 25.76 -1.56 -28.17
CA LYS A 121 24.78 -0.56 -28.65
C LYS A 121 25.35 0.85 -28.58
N HIS A 122 25.98 1.21 -27.47
CA HIS A 122 26.62 2.52 -27.30
C HIS A 122 27.76 2.74 -28.30
N LYS A 123 28.60 1.72 -28.56
CA LYS A 123 29.67 1.80 -29.55
C LYS A 123 29.12 1.97 -30.97
N GLN A 124 28.03 1.30 -31.31
CA GLN A 124 27.33 1.47 -32.59
C GLN A 124 26.73 2.88 -32.72
N GLU A 125 26.12 3.42 -31.68
CA GLU A 125 25.59 4.79 -31.67
C GLU A 125 26.70 5.84 -31.79
N VAL A 126 27.81 5.68 -31.06
CA VAL A 126 28.99 6.53 -31.19
C VAL A 126 29.62 6.42 -32.59
N GLY A 127 29.65 5.22 -33.17
CA GLY A 127 30.11 5.01 -34.55
C GLY A 127 29.27 5.79 -35.55
N LYS A 128 27.94 5.69 -35.45
CA LYS A 128 26.99 6.49 -36.26
C LYS A 128 27.19 7.99 -36.06
N LEU A 129 27.49 8.44 -34.84
CA LEU A 129 27.80 9.84 -34.55
C LEU A 129 29.10 10.33 -35.19
N LYS A 130 30.12 9.47 -35.28
CA LYS A 130 31.42 9.80 -35.89
C LYS A 130 31.38 9.87 -37.42
N GLU A 131 30.49 9.09 -38.05
CA GLU A 131 30.26 9.15 -39.50
C GLU A 131 29.45 10.39 -39.92
N MET A 132 28.79 11.06 -38.97
CA MET A 132 28.08 12.31 -39.26
C MET A 132 29.06 13.48 -39.34
N ASP A 133 28.98 14.25 -40.43
CA ASP A 133 29.80 15.43 -40.65
C ASP A 133 29.30 16.60 -39.77
N LEU A 134 29.84 16.67 -38.55
CA LEU A 134 29.50 17.67 -37.51
C LEU A 134 30.20 19.02 -37.74
N THR A 135 30.98 19.16 -38.82
CA THR A 135 31.72 20.38 -39.16
C THR A 135 30.82 21.61 -39.29
N GLN A 136 29.57 21.44 -39.72
CA GLN A 136 28.57 22.51 -39.80
C GLN A 136 28.10 23.05 -38.43
N TYR A 137 28.34 22.31 -37.34
CA TYR A 137 27.99 22.69 -35.97
C TYR A 137 29.18 23.19 -35.15
N ILE A 138 30.40 23.15 -35.69
CA ILE A 138 31.59 23.72 -35.03
C ILE A 138 31.38 25.23 -34.87
N ILE A 139 31.37 25.68 -33.61
CA ILE A 139 31.41 27.11 -33.26
C ILE A 139 32.88 27.52 -33.40
N ARG A 140 33.20 28.36 -34.38
CA ARG A 140 34.55 28.91 -34.53
C ARG A 140 34.76 29.99 -33.49
N GLY A 141 35.83 29.88 -32.69
CA GLY A 141 36.32 30.87 -31.74
C GLY A 141 37.71 30.44 -31.28
N ASP A 142 38.60 31.40 -31.05
CA ASP A 142 39.96 31.14 -30.56
C ASP A 142 39.93 30.81 -29.05
N ASP A 143 40.87 30.02 -28.54
CA ASP A 143 40.85 29.54 -27.13
C ASP A 143 40.92 30.71 -26.13
N GLU A 144 41.50 31.84 -26.53
CA GLU A 144 41.55 33.08 -25.76
C GLU A 144 40.17 33.76 -25.67
N GLU A 145 39.40 33.79 -26.77
CA GLU A 145 38.04 34.36 -26.81
C GLU A 145 37.06 33.54 -25.98
N TRP A 146 37.21 32.21 -25.98
CA TRP A 146 36.42 31.30 -25.15
C TRP A 146 36.68 31.50 -23.66
N ASN A 147 37.94 31.66 -23.25
CA ASN A 147 38.28 31.91 -21.85
C ASN A 147 37.77 33.27 -21.34
N GLU A 148 37.82 34.32 -22.17
CA GLU A 148 37.22 35.61 -21.83
C GLU A 148 35.69 35.52 -21.64
N VAL A 149 35.02 34.80 -22.52
CA VAL A 149 33.56 34.68 -22.46
C VAL A 149 33.12 33.76 -21.30
N LEU A 150 33.83 32.66 -21.04
CA LEU A 150 33.53 31.77 -19.91
C LEU A 150 33.80 32.43 -18.56
N SER A 151 34.84 33.28 -18.46
CA SER A 151 35.12 34.05 -17.25
C SER A 151 34.11 35.18 -17.01
N LYS A 152 33.63 35.85 -18.06
CA LYS A 152 32.57 36.89 -17.98
C LYS A 152 31.17 36.31 -17.73
N ALA A 153 30.88 35.11 -18.23
CA ALA A 153 29.54 34.51 -18.18
C ALA A 153 29.21 33.85 -16.82
N GLY A 154 30.20 33.47 -16.02
CA GLY A 154 29.98 32.80 -14.73
C GLY A 154 29.31 31.42 -14.87
N LYS A 155 29.34 30.60 -13.81
CA LYS A 155 28.95 29.18 -13.85
C LYS A 155 27.48 28.89 -14.24
N ASN A 156 26.62 29.91 -14.32
CA ASN A 156 25.16 29.78 -14.51
C ASN A 156 24.60 30.59 -15.71
N ALA A 157 25.40 30.94 -16.72
CA ALA A 157 24.86 31.57 -17.92
C ALA A 157 24.14 30.56 -18.83
N SER A 158 22.86 30.82 -19.16
CA SER A 158 22.08 29.98 -20.07
C SER A 158 22.35 30.24 -21.56
N VAL A 159 22.98 31.37 -21.88
CA VAL A 159 23.33 31.76 -23.25
C VAL A 159 24.71 32.39 -23.26
N VAL A 160 25.57 31.87 -24.14
CA VAL A 160 26.93 32.35 -24.35
C VAL A 160 27.07 32.72 -25.83
N SER A 161 27.52 33.94 -26.13
CA SER A 161 27.62 34.47 -27.49
C SER A 161 29.06 34.82 -27.85
N LEU A 162 29.57 34.25 -28.94
CA LEU A 162 30.83 34.62 -29.57
C LEU A 162 30.57 35.34 -30.89
N LYS A 163 31.43 36.31 -31.23
CA LYS A 163 31.30 37.11 -32.43
C LYS A 163 31.87 36.34 -33.63
N SER A 164 31.01 35.79 -34.48
CA SER A 164 31.46 35.08 -35.69
C SER A 164 31.89 36.06 -36.80
N GLU A 165 33.13 35.99 -37.27
CA GLU A 165 33.66 36.90 -38.30
C GLU A 165 33.16 36.62 -39.74
N LYS A 166 32.58 35.44 -40.01
CA LYS A 166 32.06 35.07 -41.34
C LYS A 166 30.66 34.50 -41.21
N LYS A 167 29.66 35.13 -41.85
CA LYS A 167 28.28 34.61 -41.92
C LYS A 167 28.30 33.22 -42.58
N ARG A 168 27.85 32.20 -41.85
CA ARG A 168 27.71 30.82 -42.34
C ARG A 168 26.72 30.83 -43.52
N LYS A 169 27.09 30.31 -44.70
CA LYS A 169 26.14 30.09 -45.79
C LYS A 169 25.20 28.97 -45.37
N LEU A 170 23.90 29.28 -45.25
CA LEU A 170 22.88 28.28 -44.93
C LEU A 170 22.53 27.55 -46.23
N GLU A 171 23.20 26.43 -46.52
CA GLU A 171 22.69 25.52 -47.55
C GLU A 171 21.53 24.72 -46.97
N THR A 172 20.42 24.73 -47.68
CA THR A 172 19.14 24.14 -47.30
C THR A 172 19.20 22.61 -47.37
N ALA A 173 19.92 21.96 -46.45
CA ALA A 173 19.81 20.52 -46.25
C ALA A 173 18.47 20.23 -45.54
N ARG A 174 17.55 19.60 -46.28
CA ARG A 174 16.21 19.19 -45.80
C ARG A 174 16.33 18.23 -44.60
N GLY A 175 16.08 18.73 -43.39
CA GLY A 175 15.74 17.93 -42.22
C GLY A 175 14.22 17.93 -41.96
N PRO A 176 13.62 16.87 -41.38
CA PRO A 176 12.17 16.72 -41.29
C PRO A 176 11.56 17.76 -40.34
N LYS A 177 10.62 18.55 -40.87
CA LYS A 177 9.82 19.51 -40.11
C LYS A 177 8.93 18.79 -39.10
N GLN A 178 9.32 18.75 -37.83
CA GLN A 178 8.38 18.47 -36.74
C GLN A 178 7.53 19.71 -36.47
N GLN A 179 6.29 19.71 -36.97
CA GLN A 179 5.27 20.70 -36.61
C GLN A 179 4.79 20.45 -35.17
N LYS A 180 5.27 21.23 -34.20
CA LYS A 180 4.63 21.33 -32.89
C LYS A 180 3.42 22.26 -32.98
N LYS A 181 2.21 21.69 -32.98
CA LYS A 181 0.94 22.43 -32.87
C LYS A 181 0.81 23.02 -31.46
N PHE A 182 0.90 24.33 -31.32
CA PHE A 182 0.43 25.05 -30.13
C PHE A 182 -1.10 25.23 -30.22
N LYS A 183 -1.86 24.61 -29.31
CA LYS A 183 -3.30 24.88 -29.14
C LYS A 183 -3.48 26.24 -28.43
N LYS A 184 -4.13 27.20 -29.09
CA LYS A 184 -4.63 28.44 -28.47
C LYS A 184 -5.97 28.15 -27.78
N THR A 185 -6.02 28.29 -26.46
CA THR A 185 -7.27 28.36 -25.69
C THR A 185 -7.93 29.72 -25.95
N LYS A 186 -9.19 29.73 -26.41
CA LYS A 186 -10.01 30.94 -26.61
C LYS A 186 -10.87 31.16 -25.38
N ASP A 187 -10.69 32.31 -24.72
CA ASP A 187 -11.59 32.85 -23.71
C ASP A 187 -13.00 33.08 -24.30
N ILE A 188 -14.01 32.46 -23.70
CA ILE A 188 -15.43 32.77 -23.94
C ILE A 188 -15.96 33.50 -22.71
N LYS A 189 -16.02 34.83 -22.81
CA LYS A 189 -16.85 35.68 -21.94
C LYS A 189 -18.31 35.54 -22.36
N GLN A 190 -19.14 34.87 -21.56
CA GLN A 190 -20.59 35.04 -21.62
C GLN A 190 -21.04 36.00 -20.51
N LYS A 191 -21.56 37.15 -20.94
CA LYS A 191 -22.35 38.08 -20.14
C LYS A 191 -23.74 37.48 -19.94
N TRP A 192 -24.24 37.44 -18.71
CA TRP A 192 -25.67 37.64 -18.46
C TRP A 192 -25.86 39.01 -17.81
N LYS A 193 -26.86 39.75 -18.30
CA LYS A 193 -27.26 41.09 -17.86
C LYS A 193 -28.70 40.99 -17.34
N LYS A 194 -28.92 41.80 -16.28
CA LYS A 194 -30.18 42.19 -15.64
C LYS A 194 -30.83 41.16 -14.73
#